data_AF-A0A2V3W1J3-F1
#
_entry.id   AF-A0A2V3W1J3-F1
#
_cell.length_a   1.000
_cell.length_b   1.000
_cell.length_c   1.000
_cell.angle_alpha   90.00
_cell.angle_beta   90.00
_cell.angle_gamma   90.00
#
_symmetry.space_group_name_H-M   'P 1'
#
loop_
_entity.id
_entity.type
_entity.pdbx_description
1 polymer ?
#
loop_
_entity_poly.entity_id
_entity_poly.type
_entity_poly.pdbx_seq_one_letter_code
_entity_poly.pdbx_strand_id
1 'polypeptide(L)'
;MSDIKIDFNTIEELYKVMSKEQNSVEEMMNVLTQFKETIREQQFESSSLEQVYLFLDSLISVMEILSSNMVTLQENAMKIAQEFSTTDQSLASMYGINK
;
A
#
# COMPACT_ATOMS: atom_id res chain seq x y z
N MET A 1 19.14 -27.86 -5.33
CA MET A 1 18.37 -26.80 -4.66
C MET A 1 18.32 -25.62 -5.62
N SER A 2 17.14 -25.09 -5.91
CA SER A 2 17.01 -23.89 -6.74
C SER A 2 17.46 -22.68 -5.91
N ASP A 3 18.46 -21.94 -6.38
CA ASP A 3 18.90 -20.70 -5.76
C ASP A 3 17.77 -19.66 -5.86
N ILE A 4 16.96 -19.54 -4.81
CA ILE A 4 16.07 -18.38 -4.66
C ILE A 4 16.96 -17.24 -4.15
N LYS A 5 17.53 -16.46 -5.08
CA LYS A 5 18.19 -15.20 -4.76
C LYS A 5 17.15 -14.11 -4.64
N ILE A 6 16.87 -13.67 -3.41
CA ILE A 6 16.21 -12.39 -3.20
C ILE A 6 17.23 -11.28 -3.43
N ASP A 7 16.96 -10.42 -4.40
CA ASP A 7 17.72 -9.20 -4.61
C ASP A 7 17.23 -8.13 -3.63
N PHE A 8 18.11 -7.77 -2.68
CA PHE A 8 17.83 -6.74 -1.68
C PHE A 8 17.48 -5.39 -2.33
N ASN A 9 18.05 -5.09 -3.49
CA ASN A 9 17.74 -3.85 -4.22
C ASN A 9 16.29 -3.85 -4.71
N THR A 10 15.78 -5.00 -5.16
CA THR A 10 14.40 -5.15 -5.61
C THR A 10 13.41 -4.98 -4.45
N ILE A 11 13.76 -5.43 -3.24
CA ILE A 11 12.93 -5.20 -2.05
C ILE A 11 12.93 -3.72 -1.66
N GLU A 12 14.10 -3.07 -1.68
CA GLU A 12 14.20 -1.64 -1.39
C GLU A 12 13.42 -0.78 -2.41
N GLU A 13 13.48 -1.16 -3.69
CA GLU A 13 12.71 -0.52 -4.76
C GLU A 13 11.20 -0.73 -4.55
N LEU A 14 10.77 -1.95 -4.20
CA LEU A 14 9.38 -2.24 -3.87
C LEU A 14 8.90 -1.34 -2.72
N TYR A 15 9.69 -1.18 -1.66
CA TYR A 15 9.35 -0.27 -0.55
C TYR A 15 9.18 1.17 -1.00
N LYS A 16 10.11 1.69 -1.82
CA LYS A 16 10.05 3.06 -2.34
C LYS A 16 8.80 3.29 -3.18
N VAL A 17 8.50 2.35 -4.08
CA VAL A 17 7.30 2.41 -4.92
C VAL A 17 6.05 2.38 -4.04
N MET A 18 5.95 1.43 -3.12
CA MET A 18 4.78 1.29 -2.26
C MET A 18 4.56 2.52 -1.37
N SER A 19 5.62 3.12 -0.83
CA SER A 19 5.51 4.36 -0.04
C SER A 19 5.03 5.55 -0.89
N LYS A 20 5.52 5.66 -2.13
CA LYS A 20 5.07 6.70 -3.06
C LYS A 20 3.58 6.52 -3.42
N GLU A 21 3.18 5.29 -3.72
CA GLU A 21 1.78 5.00 -4.07
C GLU A 21 0.84 5.23 -2.89
N GLN A 22 1.26 4.91 -1.66
CA GLN A 22 0.48 5.22 -0.46
C GLN A 22 0.23 6.74 -0.32
N ASN A 23 1.27 7.56 -0.49
CA ASN A 23 1.10 9.02 -0.45
C ASN A 23 0.12 9.50 -1.52
N SER A 24 0.16 8.91 -2.73
CA SER A 24 -0.77 9.25 -3.81
C SER A 24 -2.22 8.86 -3.47
N VAL A 25 -2.44 7.71 -2.83
CA VAL A 25 -3.77 7.29 -2.35
C VAL A 25 -4.30 8.26 -1.29
N GLU A 26 -3.46 8.68 -0.33
CA GLU A 26 -3.83 9.66 0.68
C GLU A 26 -4.19 11.02 0.07
N GLU A 27 -3.41 11.50 -0.91
CA GLU A 27 -3.73 12.73 -1.65
C GLU A 27 -5.08 12.63 -2.39
N MET A 28 -5.35 11.50 -3.05
CA MET A 28 -6.64 11.28 -3.72
C MET A 28 -7.81 11.26 -2.73
N MET A 29 -7.66 10.60 -1.58
CA MET A 29 -8.68 10.61 -0.53
C MET A 29 -8.99 12.03 -0.04
N ASN A 30 -7.95 12.85 0.15
CA ASN A 30 -8.11 14.24 0.55
C ASN A 30 -8.88 15.05 -0.52
N VAL A 31 -8.54 14.88 -1.79
CA VAL A 31 -9.24 15.55 -2.91
C VAL A 31 -10.70 15.12 -2.97
N LEU A 32 -10.99 13.82 -2.86
CA LEU A 32 -12.36 13.29 -2.86
C LEU A 32 -13.18 13.81 -1.68
N THR A 33 -12.57 13.88 -0.50
CA THR A 33 -13.21 14.43 0.70
C THR A 33 -13.56 15.91 0.51
N GLN A 34 -12.61 16.72 0.02
CA GLN A 34 -12.85 18.14 -0.27
C GLN A 34 -13.92 18.36 -1.34
N PHE A 35 -13.92 17.52 -2.38
CA PHE A 35 -14.93 17.58 -3.43
C PHE A 35 -16.31 17.22 -2.91
N LYS A 36 -16.40 16.18 -2.06
CA LYS A 36 -17.64 15.79 -1.38
C LYS A 36 -18.16 16.91 -0.49
N GLU A 37 -17.31 17.57 0.29
CA GLU A 37 -17.68 18.73 1.11
C GLU A 37 -18.20 19.90 0.25
N THR A 38 -17.55 20.18 -0.88
CA THR A 38 -17.99 21.21 -1.82
C THR A 38 -19.39 20.91 -2.38
N ILE A 39 -19.67 19.65 -2.71
CA ILE A 39 -20.98 19.18 -3.18
C ILE A 39 -22.03 19.29 -2.07
N ARG A 40 -21.66 18.97 -0.83
CA ARG A 40 -22.51 19.11 0.37
C ARG A 40 -22.91 20.56 0.59
N GLU A 41 -21.95 21.48 0.54
CA GLU A 41 -22.20 22.93 0.68
C GLU A 41 -23.13 23.48 -0.41
N GLN A 42 -23.09 22.91 -1.61
CA GLN A 42 -24.00 23.23 -2.71
C GLN A 42 -25.37 22.54 -2.59
N GLN A 43 -25.64 21.81 -1.50
CA GLN A 43 -26.88 21.07 -1.24
C GLN A 43 -27.21 20.01 -2.30
N PHE A 44 -26.19 19.51 -3.01
CA PHE A 44 -26.39 18.50 -4.05
C PHE A 44 -26.84 17.15 -3.46
N GLU A 45 -26.52 16.88 -2.19
CA GLU A 45 -26.98 15.71 -1.45
C GLU A 45 -28.51 15.61 -1.34
N SER A 46 -29.25 16.71 -1.54
CA SER A 46 -30.72 16.75 -1.54
C SER A 46 -31.29 17.11 -2.92
N SER A 47 -30.47 16.94 -3.97
CA SER A 47 -30.81 17.32 -5.35
C SER A 47 -30.86 16.10 -6.28
N SER A 48 -31.11 16.33 -7.57
CA SER A 48 -30.98 15.28 -8.61
C SER A 48 -29.56 14.71 -8.73
N LEU A 49 -28.56 15.33 -8.09
CA LEU A 49 -27.17 14.89 -8.05
C LEU A 49 -26.79 14.12 -6.78
N GLU A 50 -27.76 13.74 -5.94
CA GLU A 50 -27.55 12.92 -4.73
C GLU A 50 -26.74 11.65 -5.04
N GLN A 51 -26.97 11.01 -6.19
CA GLN A 51 -26.23 9.81 -6.61
C GLN A 51 -24.72 10.07 -6.77
N VAL A 52 -24.32 11.28 -7.17
CA VAL A 52 -22.89 11.65 -7.26
C VAL A 52 -22.29 11.75 -5.86
N TYR A 53 -23.03 12.31 -4.92
CA TYR A 53 -22.61 12.40 -3.52
C TYR A 53 -22.41 11.01 -2.89
N LEU A 54 -23.36 10.09 -3.10
CA LEU A 54 -23.26 8.69 -2.64
C LEU A 54 -22.14 7.91 -3.34
N PHE A 55 -21.88 8.22 -4.62
CA PHE A 55 -20.76 7.63 -5.34
C PHE A 55 -19.40 8.05 -4.75
N LEU A 56 -19.28 9.30 -4.30
CA LEU A 56 -18.06 9.77 -3.63
C LEU A 56 -17.80 9.04 -2.31
N ASP A 57 -18.86 8.74 -1.55
CA ASP A 57 -18.74 7.89 -0.35
C ASP A 57 -18.17 6.51 -0.69
N SER A 58 -18.73 5.89 -1.73
CA SER A 58 -18.26 4.58 -2.20
C SER A 58 -16.80 4.64 -2.64
N LEU A 59 -16.40 5.71 -3.35
CA LEU A 59 -15.04 5.87 -3.84
C LEU A 59 -14.05 6.11 -2.70
N ILE A 60 -14.40 6.94 -1.70
CA ILE A 60 -13.58 7.16 -0.51
C ILE A 60 -13.37 5.84 0.24
N SER A 61 -14.43 5.06 0.48
CA SER A 61 -14.31 3.76 1.14
C SER A 61 -13.44 2.77 0.37
N VAL A 62 -13.52 2.74 -0.97
CA VAL A 62 -12.62 1.91 -1.79
C VAL A 62 -11.16 2.34 -1.64
N MET A 63 -10.89 3.65 -1.55
CA MET A 63 -9.54 4.18 -1.34
C MET A 63 -9.00 3.85 0.05
N GLU A 64 -9.83 3.86 1.09
CA GLU A 64 -9.45 3.40 2.43
C GLU A 64 -9.05 1.93 2.44
N ILE A 65 -9.82 1.07 1.74
CA ILE A 65 -9.52 -0.35 1.59
C ILE A 65 -8.20 -0.54 0.81
N LEU A 66 -7.99 0.22 -0.26
CA LEU A 66 -6.76 0.17 -1.03
C LEU A 66 -5.54 0.55 -0.19
N SER A 67 -5.64 1.64 0.59
CA SER A 67 -4.59 2.08 1.51
C SER A 67 -4.23 0.99 2.54
N SER A 68 -5.24 0.39 3.17
CA SER A 68 -5.06 -0.70 4.13
C SER A 68 -4.37 -1.93 3.50
N ASN A 69 -4.75 -2.28 2.26
CA ASN A 69 -4.12 -3.37 1.52
C ASN A 69 -2.65 -3.06 1.18
N MET A 70 -2.31 -1.82 0.84
CA MET A 70 -0.93 -1.40 0.60
C MET A 70 -0.06 -1.54 1.84
N VAL A 71 -0.55 -1.13 3.01
CA VAL A 71 0.15 -1.32 4.29
C VAL A 71 0.38 -2.81 4.56
N THR A 72 -0.66 -3.63 4.40
CA THR A 72 -0.56 -5.09 4.59
C THR A 72 0.47 -5.71 3.65
N LEU A 73 0.51 -5.29 2.38
CA LEU A 73 1.51 -5.76 1.42
C LEU A 73 2.94 -5.36 1.82
N GLN A 74 3.15 -4.15 2.36
CA GLN A 74 4.46 -3.70 2.83
C GLN A 74 4.94 -4.55 4.01
N GLU A 75 4.05 -4.84 4.96
CA GLU A 75 4.36 -5.71 6.10
C GLU A 75 4.73 -7.13 5.65
N ASN A 76 3.99 -7.67 4.69
CA ASN A 76 4.28 -8.99 4.14
C ASN A 76 5.63 -9.02 3.40
N ALA A 77 5.92 -8.00 2.60
CA ALA A 77 7.23 -7.84 1.96
C ALA A 77 8.36 -7.78 3.00
N MET A 78 8.14 -7.09 4.13
CA MET A 78 9.11 -7.02 5.24
C MET A 78 9.40 -8.40 5.83
N LYS A 79 8.33 -9.14 6.15
CA LYS A 79 8.43 -10.46 6.79
C LYS A 79 9.18 -11.42 5.89
N ILE A 80 8.84 -11.42 4.59
CA ILE A 80 9.55 -12.21 3.58
C ILE A 80 11.04 -11.85 3.61
N ALA A 81 11.40 -10.56 3.50
CA ALA A 81 12.80 -10.11 3.51
C ALA A 81 13.57 -10.61 4.75
N GLN A 82 12.93 -10.53 5.92
CA GLN A 82 13.51 -10.97 7.20
C GLN A 82 13.70 -12.49 7.28
N GLU A 83 12.71 -13.28 6.85
CA GLU A 83 12.79 -14.74 6.83
C GLU A 83 13.90 -15.25 5.90
N PHE A 84 14.06 -14.61 4.74
CA PHE A 84 15.13 -14.93 3.81
C PHE A 84 16.50 -14.59 4.38
N SER A 85 16.67 -13.39 4.95
CA SER A 85 17.93 -13.00 5.62
C SER A 85 18.31 -13.96 6.74
N THR A 86 17.33 -14.36 7.55
CA THR A 86 17.54 -15.32 8.65
C THR A 86 17.93 -16.70 8.13
N THR A 87 17.27 -17.16 7.06
CA THR A 87 17.57 -18.45 6.41
C THR A 87 18.97 -18.47 5.81
N ASP A 88 19.36 -17.39 5.11
CA ASP A 88 20.69 -17.26 4.51
C ASP A 88 21.80 -17.27 5.58
N GLN A 89 21.61 -16.53 6.68
CA GLN A 89 22.53 -16.54 7.83
C GLN A 89 22.63 -17.93 8.48
N SER A 90 21.50 -18.62 8.63
CA SER A 90 21.46 -19.97 9.19
C SER A 90 22.21 -20.97 8.30
N LEU A 91 22.01 -20.91 6.99
CA LEU A 91 22.72 -21.74 6.01
C LEU A 91 24.22 -21.44 6.00
N ALA A 92 24.62 -20.16 5.98
CA ALA A 92 26.03 -19.76 6.05
C ALA A 92 26.72 -20.31 7.31
N SER A 93 26.02 -20.24 8.46
CA SER A 93 26.49 -20.78 9.74
C SER A 93 26.60 -22.31 9.71
N MET A 94 25.64 -23.00 9.09
CA MET A 94 25.58 -24.46 9.01
C MET A 94 26.66 -25.05 8.11
N TYR A 95 26.99 -24.36 7.01
CA TYR A 95 28.01 -24.79 6.05
C TYR A 95 29.40 -24.18 6.30
N GLY A 96 29.57 -23.39 7.38
CA GLY A 96 30.86 -22.81 7.76
C GLY A 96 31.44 -21.86 6.71
N ILE A 97 30.60 -21.27 5.85
CA ILE A 97 31.01 -20.29 4.84
C ILE A 97 31.23 -18.95 5.55
N ASN A 98 32.27 -18.87 6.37
CA ASN A 98 32.84 -17.59 6.77
C ASN A 98 33.55 -17.02 5.55
N LYS A 99 33.05 -15.91 5.01
CA LYS A 99 33.82 -15.06 4.09
C LYS A 99 34.97 -14.39 4.84
#